data_AF-A0A662H7Z7-F1
#
_entry.id   AF-A0A662H7Z7-F1
#
_cell.length_a   1.000
_cell.length_b   1.000
_cell.length_c   1.000
_cell.angle_alpha   90.00
_cell.angle_beta   90.00
_cell.angle_gamma   90.00
#
_symmetry.space_group_name_H-M   'P 1'
#
loop_
_entity.id
_entity.type
_entity.pdbx_description
1 polymer ?
#
loop_
_entity_poly.entity_id
_entity_poly.type
_entity_poly.pdbx_seq_one_letter_code
_entity_poly.pdbx_strand_id
1 'polypeptide(L)'
;MLVMARLLRISHFNDDIPYRDYEKLRLTVISILVDLIRRSRGTCITFTGKKIAILAGLSPQPVLLTVVKSILEELRRERLISRYSRSSHGIKYIITRDSPLWQVVKSGDFEKYTCLFNETLCVIISDLVKKRSES
;
A
#
# COMPACT_ATOMS: atom_id res chain seq x y z
N MET A 1 28.88 5.90 7.10
CA MET A 1 27.75 5.16 7.71
C MET A 1 26.67 6.17 8.15
N LEU A 2 26.05 6.87 7.18
CA LEU A 2 25.04 7.90 7.48
C LEU A 2 24.07 8.01 6.30
N VAL A 3 23.19 7.02 6.15
CA VAL A 3 22.02 7.09 5.23
C VAL A 3 20.79 6.63 6.02
N MET A 4 20.56 7.22 7.19
CA MET A 4 19.40 6.94 8.04
C MET A 4 18.69 8.23 8.46
N ALA A 5 18.69 9.24 7.59
CA ALA A 5 17.98 10.48 7.84
C ALA A 5 17.30 10.92 6.55
N ARG A 6 16.03 10.49 6.38
CA ARG A 6 14.94 11.12 5.61
C ARG A 6 14.01 10.08 4.99
N LEU A 7 13.39 9.24 5.82
CA LEU A 7 12.26 8.42 5.39
C LEU A 7 11.20 8.37 6.49
N LEU A 8 10.10 9.08 6.22
CA LEU A 8 8.77 8.93 6.78
C LEU A 8 8.63 9.27 8.26
N ARG A 9 7.98 10.41 8.50
CA ARG A 9 7.20 10.68 9.72
C ARG A 9 6.03 9.69 9.75
N ILE A 10 6.32 8.42 10.03
CA ILE A 10 5.32 7.40 10.36
C ILE A 10 4.85 7.79 11.76
N SER A 11 3.54 8.04 11.88
CA SER A 11 2.89 8.27 13.17
C SER A 11 3.36 7.22 14.17
N HIS A 12 3.97 7.65 15.28
CA HIS A 12 4.32 6.79 16.41
C HIS A 12 3.05 6.00 16.81
N PHE A 13 3.01 4.70 16.51
CA PHE A 13 2.01 3.82 17.09
C PHE A 13 2.43 3.62 18.55
N ASN A 14 1.73 4.27 19.47
CA ASN A 14 1.77 3.96 20.90
C ASN A 14 1.26 2.51 21.11
N ASP A 15 1.35 1.95 22.32
CA ASP A 15 0.95 0.58 22.71
C ASP A 15 -0.53 0.18 22.45
N ASP A 16 -1.23 0.90 21.57
CA ASP A 16 -2.55 0.61 21.07
C ASP A 16 -2.56 -0.52 20.04
N ILE A 17 -3.61 -1.33 20.12
CA ILE A 17 -3.94 -2.38 19.16
C ILE A 17 -3.95 -1.77 17.73
N PRO A 18 -3.00 -2.11 16.85
CA PRO A 18 -2.78 -1.35 15.60
C PRO A 18 -3.94 -1.40 14.61
N TYR A 19 -4.83 -2.39 14.77
CA TYR A 19 -6.00 -2.63 13.94
C TYR A 19 -7.31 -2.19 14.61
N ARG A 20 -7.25 -1.49 15.75
CA ARG A 20 -8.43 -0.85 16.35
C ARG A 20 -9.07 0.17 15.40
N ASP A 21 -8.21 0.91 14.71
CA ASP A 21 -8.60 1.82 13.64
C ASP A 21 -8.29 1.17 12.29
N TYR A 22 -9.28 0.45 11.75
CA TYR A 22 -9.16 -0.26 10.49
C TYR A 22 -8.87 0.70 9.32
N GLU A 23 -9.54 1.85 9.28
CA GLU A 23 -9.37 2.82 8.20
C GLU A 23 -7.97 3.44 8.21
N LYS A 24 -7.44 3.80 9.39
CA LYS A 24 -6.05 4.27 9.49
C LYS A 24 -5.05 3.21 9.03
N LEU A 25 -5.26 1.94 9.40
CA LEU A 25 -4.41 0.84 8.93
C LEU A 25 -4.52 0.66 7.41
N ARG A 26 -5.73 0.73 6.87
CA ARG A 26 -6.02 0.64 5.43
C ARG A 26 -5.32 1.77 4.65
N LEU A 27 -5.44 3.01 5.10
CA LEU A 27 -4.72 4.16 4.54
C LEU A 27 -3.20 3.96 4.57
N THR A 28 -2.68 3.43 5.68
CA THR A 28 -1.25 3.15 5.85
C THR A 28 -0.78 2.09 4.85
N VAL A 29 -1.53 1.00 4.68
CA VAL A 29 -1.23 -0.04 3.68
C VAL A 29 -1.18 0.56 2.28
N ILE A 30 -2.21 1.34 1.88
CA ILE A 30 -2.27 1.98 0.56
C ILE A 30 -1.09 2.93 0.36
N SER A 31 -0.79 3.79 1.35
CA SER A 31 0.35 4.70 1.29
C SER A 31 1.68 3.98 1.09
N ILE A 32 1.87 2.82 1.73
CA ILE A 32 3.08 2.02 1.55
C ILE A 32 3.16 1.46 0.12
N LEU A 33 2.04 0.98 -0.45
CA LEU A 33 2.01 0.49 -1.83
C LEU A 33 2.36 1.61 -2.83
N VAL A 34 1.75 2.78 -2.67
CA VAL A 34 2.06 3.97 -3.47
C VAL A 34 3.56 4.30 -3.40
N ASP A 35 4.14 4.26 -2.20
CA ASP A 35 5.56 4.53 -2.00
C ASP A 35 6.48 3.48 -2.63
N LEU A 36 6.10 2.20 -2.59
CA LEU A 36 6.83 1.14 -3.28
C LEU A 36 6.81 1.34 -4.80
N ILE A 37 5.65 1.71 -5.37
CA ILE A 37 5.53 2.00 -6.80
C ILE A 37 6.40 3.19 -7.18
N ARG A 38 6.30 4.31 -6.46
CA ARG A 38 7.09 5.52 -6.74
C ARG A 38 8.59 5.22 -6.81
N ARG A 39 9.11 4.52 -5.80
CA ARG A 39 10.53 4.17 -5.68
C ARG A 39 10.99 3.10 -6.67
N SER A 40 10.06 2.33 -7.23
CA SER A 40 10.40 1.31 -8.23
C SER A 40 10.90 1.94 -9.53
N ARG A 41 12.07 1.48 -9.98
CA ARG A 41 12.61 1.76 -11.32
C ARG A 41 12.19 0.71 -12.36
N GLY A 42 11.72 -0.45 -11.91
CA GLY A 42 11.25 -1.54 -12.78
C GLY A 42 9.78 -1.39 -13.16
N THR A 43 9.25 -2.40 -13.84
CA THR A 43 7.85 -2.45 -14.34
C THR A 43 6.89 -3.17 -13.41
N CYS A 44 7.35 -3.69 -12.28
CA CYS A 44 6.48 -4.30 -11.27
C CYS A 44 7.12 -4.23 -9.88
N ILE A 45 6.28 -4.39 -8.85
CA ILE A 45 6.71 -4.63 -7.47
C ILE A 45 6.04 -5.87 -6.93
N THR A 46 6.76 -6.65 -6.12
CA THR A 46 6.19 -7.77 -5.36
C THR A 46 6.38 -7.57 -3.85
N PHE A 47 5.40 -8.05 -3.09
CA PHE A 47 5.38 -7.88 -1.63
C PHE A 47 4.52 -8.96 -0.95
N THR A 48 4.67 -9.08 0.36
CA THR A 48 3.87 -9.95 1.23
C THR A 48 3.21 -9.11 2.31
N GLY A 49 2.15 -9.61 2.94
CA GLY A 49 1.51 -8.93 4.08
C GLY A 49 2.52 -8.61 5.21
N LYS A 50 3.47 -9.53 5.47
CA LYS A 50 4.56 -9.31 6.42
C LYS A 50 5.45 -8.12 6.05
N LYS A 51 5.82 -8.00 4.77
CA LYS A 51 6.62 -6.86 4.28
C LYS A 51 5.87 -5.53 4.49
N ILE A 52 4.55 -5.51 4.22
CA ILE A 52 3.73 -4.31 4.42
C ILE A 52 3.66 -3.93 5.90
N ALA A 53 3.43 -4.89 6.81
CA ALA A 53 3.41 -4.63 8.25
C ALA A 53 4.74 -4.04 8.76
N ILE A 54 5.87 -4.60 8.33
CA ILE A 54 7.20 -4.09 8.70
C ILE A 54 7.43 -2.67 8.17
N LEU A 55 7.03 -2.39 6.93
CA LEU A 55 7.15 -1.05 6.34
C LEU A 55 6.22 -0.02 7.02
N ALA A 56 5.15 -0.48 7.67
CA ALA A 56 4.27 0.34 8.50
C ALA A 56 4.84 0.60 9.91
N GLY A 57 6.01 0.04 10.24
CA GLY A 57 6.57 0.10 11.60
C GLY A 57 5.83 -0.79 12.61
N LEU A 58 5.08 -1.79 12.14
CA LEU A 58 4.26 -2.65 12.99
C LEU A 58 4.89 -4.02 13.18
N SER A 59 4.78 -4.56 14.41
CA SER A 59 5.21 -5.92 14.71
C SER A 59 4.31 -6.94 13.98
N PRO A 60 4.85 -7.89 13.19
CA PRO A 60 4.05 -8.83 12.38
C PRO A 60 3.35 -9.93 13.20
N GLN A 61 2.35 -9.57 13.99
CA GLN A 61 1.53 -10.51 14.76
C GLN A 61 0.49 -11.23 13.88
N PRO A 62 0.10 -12.49 14.17
CA PRO A 62 -0.86 -13.25 13.34
C PRO A 62 -2.19 -12.54 13.09
N VAL A 63 -2.75 -11.88 14.10
CA VAL A 63 -4.00 -11.12 13.98
C VAL A 63 -3.81 -9.92 13.03
N LEU A 64 -2.75 -9.14 13.23
CA LEU A 64 -2.43 -8.01 12.34
C LEU A 64 -2.25 -8.47 10.89
N LEU A 65 -1.51 -9.56 10.66
CA LEU A 65 -1.30 -10.10 9.32
C LEU A 65 -2.60 -10.57 8.66
N THR A 66 -3.57 -11.03 9.45
CA THR A 66 -4.91 -11.37 8.97
C THR A 66 -5.67 -10.13 8.51
N VAL A 67 -5.62 -9.05 9.28
CA VAL A 67 -6.26 -7.77 8.92
C VAL A 67 -5.59 -7.15 7.68
N VAL A 68 -4.27 -7.10 7.64
CA VAL A 68 -3.51 -6.63 6.46
C VAL A 68 -3.85 -7.47 5.23
N LYS A 69 -3.95 -8.80 5.36
CA LYS A 69 -4.37 -9.67 4.26
C LYS A 69 -5.80 -9.33 3.79
N SER A 70 -6.74 -9.05 4.69
CA SER A 70 -8.10 -8.64 4.33
C SER A 70 -8.09 -7.39 3.45
N ILE A 71 -7.31 -6.37 3.84
CA ILE A 71 -7.14 -5.13 3.07
C ILE A 71 -6.52 -5.44 1.69
N LEU A 72 -5.48 -6.25 1.62
CA LEU A 72 -4.85 -6.61 0.35
C LEU A 72 -5.81 -7.39 -0.57
N GLU A 73 -6.66 -8.25 -0.01
CA GLU A 73 -7.68 -8.97 -0.79
C GLU A 73 -8.83 -8.06 -1.25
N GLU A 74 -9.16 -7.02 -0.50
CA GLU A 74 -10.05 -5.93 -0.93
C GLU A 74 -9.49 -5.24 -2.18
N LEU A 75 -8.26 -4.73 -2.10
CA LEU A 75 -7.58 -4.08 -3.24
C LEU A 75 -7.44 -5.02 -4.45
N ARG A 76 -7.31 -6.32 -4.21
CA ARG A 76 -7.26 -7.34 -5.27
C ARG A 76 -8.61 -7.54 -5.95
N ARG A 77 -9.72 -7.52 -5.20
CA ARG A 77 -11.08 -7.61 -5.78
C ARG A 77 -11.34 -6.43 -6.71
N GLU A 78 -10.78 -5.27 -6.39
CA GLU A 78 -10.84 -4.04 -7.17
C GLU A 78 -9.81 -3.97 -8.29
N ARG A 79 -9.06 -5.07 -8.53
CA ARG A 79 -8.07 -5.18 -9.61
C ARG A 79 -6.90 -4.19 -9.51
N LEU A 80 -6.65 -3.64 -8.32
CA LEU A 80 -5.53 -2.74 -8.07
C LEU A 80 -4.22 -3.50 -7.85
N ILE A 81 -4.34 -4.70 -7.27
CA ILE A 81 -3.23 -5.62 -7.06
C ILE A 81 -3.63 -7.03 -7.51
N SER A 82 -2.63 -7.88 -7.76
CA SER A 82 -2.85 -9.30 -8.10
C SER A 82 -2.12 -10.22 -7.13
N ARG A 83 -2.58 -11.47 -7.02
CA ARG A 83 -1.80 -12.53 -6.38
C ARG A 83 -0.76 -13.03 -7.37
N TYR A 84 0.48 -13.13 -6.94
CA TYR A 84 1.58 -13.62 -7.74
C TYR A 84 1.83 -15.11 -7.50
N SER A 85 1.91 -15.51 -6.23
CA SER A 85 2.08 -16.90 -5.85
C SER A 85 1.56 -17.16 -4.43
N ARG A 86 1.33 -18.44 -4.13
CA ARG A 86 0.96 -18.93 -2.81
C ARG A 86 1.97 -19.98 -2.36
N SER A 87 2.47 -19.88 -1.14
CA SER A 87 3.32 -20.89 -0.51
C SER A 87 2.91 -21.11 0.94
N SER A 88 3.61 -22.01 1.64
CA SER A 88 3.47 -22.21 3.09
C SER A 88 3.70 -20.93 3.91
N HIS A 89 4.46 -19.97 3.37
CA HIS A 89 4.80 -18.71 4.03
C HIS A 89 3.77 -17.60 3.78
N GLY A 90 2.70 -17.90 3.04
CA GLY A 90 1.61 -16.98 2.74
C GLY A 90 1.48 -16.60 1.27
N ILE A 91 0.73 -15.52 1.02
CA ILE A 91 0.46 -15.02 -0.33
C ILE A 91 1.48 -13.94 -0.68
N LYS A 92 2.10 -14.07 -1.85
CA LYS A 92 2.89 -13.01 -2.48
C LYS A 92 2.00 -12.26 -3.46
N TYR A 93 1.95 -10.95 -3.34
CA TYR A 93 1.19 -10.04 -4.19
C TYR A 93 2.12 -9.34 -5.18
N ILE A 94 1.53 -8.84 -6.26
CA ILE A 94 2.21 -8.09 -7.32
C ILE A 94 1.35 -6.91 -7.78
N ILE A 95 2.03 -5.81 -8.10
CA ILE A 95 1.47 -4.69 -8.86
C ILE A 95 2.39 -4.50 -10.07
N THR A 96 1.84 -4.59 -11.27
CA THR A 96 2.56 -4.38 -12.53
C THR A 96 2.27 -2.99 -13.08
N ARG A 97 3.05 -2.58 -14.09
CA ARG A 97 2.85 -1.33 -14.80
C ARG A 97 1.43 -1.18 -15.35
N ASP A 98 0.76 -2.26 -15.69
CA ASP A 98 -0.57 -2.23 -16.29
C ASP A 98 -1.70 -2.11 -15.26
N SER A 99 -1.38 -2.14 -13.96
CA SER A 99 -2.37 -1.88 -12.91
C SER A 99 -2.84 -0.42 -12.93
N PRO A 100 -4.14 -0.16 -12.72
CA PRO A 100 -4.66 1.20 -12.56
C PRO A 100 -3.93 1.98 -11.46
N LEU A 101 -3.65 1.32 -10.32
CA LEU A 101 -2.91 1.93 -9.22
C LEU A 101 -1.50 2.34 -9.63
N TRP A 102 -0.82 1.53 -10.43
CA TRP A 102 0.51 1.88 -10.93
C TRP A 102 0.48 3.10 -11.82
N GLN A 103 -0.45 3.10 -12.79
CA GLN A 103 -0.59 4.19 -13.74
C GLN A 103 -0.84 5.50 -13.01
N VAL A 104 -1.86 5.55 -12.14
CA VAL A 104 -2.18 6.72 -11.31
C VAL A 104 -0.96 7.24 -10.54
N VAL A 105 -0.18 6.35 -9.92
CA VAL A 105 0.97 6.75 -9.11
C VAL A 105 2.14 7.26 -9.95
N LYS A 106 2.35 6.74 -11.17
CA LYS A 106 3.47 7.10 -12.04
C LYS A 106 3.16 8.25 -13.00
N SER A 107 1.94 8.36 -13.51
CA SER A 107 1.52 9.42 -14.43
C SER A 107 0.97 10.64 -13.71
N GLY A 108 0.42 10.47 -12.49
CA GLY A 108 -0.32 11.53 -11.79
C GLY A 108 -1.68 11.84 -12.43
N ASP A 109 -2.05 11.13 -13.49
CA ASP A 109 -3.30 11.32 -14.22
C ASP A 109 -4.41 10.50 -13.54
N PHE A 110 -5.13 11.15 -12.63
CA PHE A 110 -6.22 10.53 -11.89
C PHE A 110 -7.50 10.39 -12.70
N GLU A 111 -7.83 11.40 -13.49
CA GLU A 111 -9.10 11.51 -14.21
C GLU A 111 -9.29 10.35 -15.18
N LYS A 112 -8.19 9.83 -15.73
CA LYS A 112 -8.20 8.68 -16.63
C LYS A 112 -8.57 7.36 -15.96
N TYR A 113 -8.32 7.20 -14.65
CA TYR A 113 -8.45 5.92 -13.96
C TYR A 113 -9.47 5.92 -12.82
N THR A 114 -10.10 7.06 -12.52
CA THR A 114 -11.11 7.20 -11.44
C THR A 114 -12.30 6.24 -11.57
N CYS A 115 -12.67 5.83 -12.79
CA CYS A 115 -13.75 4.87 -13.01
C CYS A 115 -13.39 3.41 -12.63
N LEU A 116 -12.13 3.12 -12.31
CA LEU A 116 -11.65 1.77 -11.99
C LEU A 116 -11.56 1.50 -10.48
N PHE A 117 -11.80 2.52 -9.66
CA PHE A 117 -11.84 2.40 -8.21
C PHE A 117 -13.27 2.59 -7.70
N ASN A 118 -13.54 2.14 -6.48
CA ASN A 118 -14.71 2.65 -5.76
C ASN A 118 -14.49 4.13 -5.36
N GLU A 119 -15.59 4.85 -5.10
CA GLU A 119 -15.55 6.28 -4.79
C GLU A 119 -14.62 6.62 -3.62
N THR A 120 -14.66 5.84 -2.54
CA THR A 120 -13.84 6.05 -1.35
C THR A 120 -12.34 5.92 -1.65
N LEU A 121 -11.93 4.91 -2.42
CA LEU A 121 -10.53 4.70 -2.78
C LEU A 121 -10.01 5.74 -3.77
N CYS A 122 -10.85 6.21 -4.67
CA CYS A 122 -10.54 7.32 -5.56
C CYS A 122 -10.06 8.55 -4.78
N VAL A 123 -10.84 8.96 -3.77
CA VAL A 123 -10.52 10.11 -2.91
C VAL A 123 -9.20 9.87 -2.17
N ILE A 124 -9.06 8.71 -1.53
CA ILE A 124 -7.86 8.35 -0.75
C ILE A 124 -6.60 8.40 -1.61
N ILE A 125 -6.61 7.74 -2.78
CA ILE A 125 -5.43 7.65 -3.65
C ILE A 125 -5.13 9.04 -4.23
N SER A 126 -6.15 9.83 -4.59
CA SER A 126 -5.98 11.21 -5.05
C SER A 126 -5.28 12.07 -4.01
N ASP A 127 -5.73 12.02 -2.77
CA ASP A 127 -5.13 12.78 -1.67
C ASP A 127 -3.69 12.34 -1.40
N LEU A 128 -3.41 11.04 -1.42
CA LEU A 128 -2.06 10.49 -1.18
C LEU A 128 -1.06 10.83 -2.29
N VAL A 129 -1.52 11.01 -3.53
CA VAL A 129 -0.66 11.41 -4.63
C VAL A 129 -0.49 12.93 -4.72
N LYS A 130 -1.56 13.70 -4.48
CA LYS A 130 -1.52 15.17 -4.47
C LYS A 130 -0.67 15.71 -3.31
N LYS A 131 -0.91 15.29 -2.07
CA LYS A 131 -0.19 15.76 -0.86
C LYS A 131 1.33 15.57 -0.92
N ARG A 132 1.85 14.74 -1.82
CA ARG A 132 3.29 14.47 -1.95
C ARG A 132 3.94 15.01 -3.22
N SER A 133 3.19 15.74 -4.05
CA SER A 133 3.74 16.53 -5.17
C SER A 133 4.13 17.95 -4.72
N GLU A 134 3.68 18.36 -3.53
CA GLU A 134 3.93 19.67 -2.90
C GLU A 134 5.06 19.64 -1.84
N SER A 135 5.82 18.53 -1.74
CA SER A 135 6.88 18.29 -0.74
C SER A 135 8.19 17.84 -1.38
#